data_AF-W9NBE4-F1
#
_entry.id   AF-W9NBE4-F1
#
_cell.length_a   1.000
_cell.length_b   1.000
_cell.length_c   1.000
_cell.angle_alpha   90.00
_cell.angle_beta   90.00
_cell.angle_gamma   90.00
#
_symmetry.space_group_name_H-M   'P 1'
#
loop_
_entity.id
_entity.type
_entity.pdbx_description
1 polymer ?
#
loop_
_entity_poly.entity_id
_entity_poly.type
_entity_poly.pdbx_seq_one_letter_code
_entity_poly.pdbx_strand_id
1 'polypeptide(L)'
;MRSASQLWQTFLAYTVSLWISDVYASRLTSRGFAFITPHAEYSSSVGVLGCKVDTNRIAYWPLDVGCDGICVKVSNEGRFLHLLRIDKSGGAYDISYDAWNFLGFGASAIDDPQTGGGIQMSYEIVDTSECRHLLHEGKLPLSAANSMNYVSSCSSQPTSWVAQNYQLYNINDAVCKYGVDEKCSLDLTISNQPRCPSVLGNPLQMESRVENIAYGTGEIVPV
;
A
#
# COMPACT_ATOMS: atom_id res chain seq x y z
N MET A 1 -37.85 -70.50 31.19
CA MET A 1 -38.31 -69.16 30.75
C MET A 1 -37.62 -68.09 31.59
N ARG A 2 -36.60 -67.42 31.04
CA ARG A 2 -36.29 -65.98 31.18
C ARG A 2 -34.95 -65.72 30.48
N SER A 3 -35.03 -64.79 29.54
CA SER A 3 -34.01 -64.35 28.58
C SER A 3 -32.90 -63.57 29.27
N ALA A 4 -31.65 -63.76 28.83
CA ALA A 4 -30.54 -62.87 29.13
C ALA A 4 -29.88 -62.45 27.81
N SER A 5 -30.21 -61.23 27.39
CA SER A 5 -29.59 -60.50 26.30
C SER A 5 -28.25 -59.91 26.75
N GLN A 6 -27.15 -60.24 26.07
CA GLN A 6 -25.90 -59.47 26.14
C GLN A 6 -25.54 -59.00 24.74
N LEU A 7 -25.83 -57.71 24.52
CA LEU A 7 -25.51 -56.96 23.31
C LEU A 7 -24.00 -56.65 23.30
N TRP A 8 -23.38 -56.97 22.17
CA TRP A 8 -22.04 -56.55 21.79
C TRP A 8 -22.01 -55.03 21.53
N GLN A 9 -20.99 -54.34 22.05
CA GLN A 9 -20.60 -53.02 21.55
C GLN A 9 -19.09 -53.03 21.29
N THR A 10 -18.75 -53.22 20.03
CA THR A 10 -17.41 -52.98 19.48
C THR A 10 -17.22 -51.49 19.26
N PHE A 11 -16.30 -50.87 20.00
CA PHE A 11 -15.84 -49.50 19.75
C PHE A 11 -14.75 -49.52 18.67
N LEU A 12 -15.05 -48.99 17.48
CA LEU A 12 -14.04 -48.61 16.48
C LEU A 12 -13.68 -47.13 16.71
N ALA A 13 -12.47 -46.85 17.17
CA ALA A 13 -11.93 -45.50 17.23
C ALA A 13 -11.27 -45.17 15.89
N TYR A 14 -11.90 -44.30 15.10
CA TYR A 14 -11.28 -43.68 13.93
C TYR A 14 -10.48 -42.45 14.39
N THR A 15 -9.15 -42.52 14.36
CA THR A 15 -8.29 -41.35 14.55
C THR A 15 -8.12 -40.64 13.20
N VAL A 16 -8.75 -39.48 13.03
CA VAL A 16 -8.49 -38.58 11.91
C VAL A 16 -7.25 -37.77 12.24
N SER A 17 -6.13 -38.09 11.62
CA SER A 17 -4.92 -37.27 11.68
C SER A 17 -5.09 -36.06 10.76
N LEU A 18 -5.38 -34.88 11.31
CA LEU A 18 -5.26 -33.62 10.59
C LEU A 18 -3.77 -33.30 10.41
N TRP A 19 -3.28 -33.39 9.18
CA TRP A 19 -2.03 -32.76 8.79
C TRP A 19 -2.30 -31.29 8.54
N ILE A 20 -2.01 -30.43 9.51
CA ILE A 20 -1.91 -28.98 9.27
C ILE A 20 -0.58 -28.79 8.55
N SER A 21 -0.62 -28.67 7.23
CA SER A 21 0.51 -28.10 6.50
C SER A 21 0.53 -26.62 6.80
N ASP A 22 1.40 -26.20 7.72
CA ASP A 22 1.78 -24.79 7.83
C ASP A 22 2.48 -24.40 6.52
N VAL A 23 1.71 -23.87 5.59
CA VAL A 23 2.25 -23.11 4.46
C VAL A 23 2.76 -21.81 5.06
N TYR A 24 4.00 -21.81 5.54
CA TYR A 24 4.74 -20.58 5.75
C TYR A 24 4.89 -19.94 4.36
N ALA A 25 3.96 -19.06 4.00
CA ALA A 25 4.20 -18.12 2.92
C ALA A 25 5.47 -17.37 3.28
N SER A 26 6.53 -17.57 2.50
CA SER A 26 7.76 -16.79 2.61
C SER A 26 7.39 -15.33 2.44
N ARG A 27 7.23 -14.61 3.56
CA ARG A 27 7.13 -13.15 3.54
C ARG A 27 8.41 -12.65 2.89
N LEU A 28 8.30 -11.88 1.82
CA LEU A 28 9.42 -11.22 1.15
C LEU A 28 10.04 -10.17 2.11
N THR A 29 10.76 -10.62 3.13
CA THR A 29 11.61 -9.75 3.94
C THR A 29 12.89 -9.50 3.15
N SER A 30 12.82 -8.57 2.21
CA SER A 30 14.00 -8.09 1.48
C SER A 30 14.57 -6.91 2.25
N ARG A 31 15.82 -7.04 2.72
CA ARG A 31 16.57 -5.97 3.37
C ARG A 31 17.73 -5.54 2.48
N GLY A 32 18.02 -4.25 2.44
CA GLY A 32 19.11 -3.70 1.64
C GLY A 32 19.59 -2.35 2.14
N PHE A 33 20.54 -1.80 1.40
CA PHE A 33 21.00 -0.43 1.53
C PHE A 33 20.88 0.28 0.18
N ALA A 34 20.50 1.55 0.21
CA ALA A 34 20.42 2.38 -0.98
C ALA A 34 20.82 3.81 -0.64
N PHE A 35 21.28 4.56 -1.64
CA PHE A 35 21.35 6.01 -1.56
C PHE A 35 19.95 6.55 -1.78
N ILE A 36 19.31 7.01 -0.70
CA ILE A 36 17.93 7.48 -0.71
C ILE A 36 17.89 9.00 -0.88
N THR A 37 17.11 9.46 -1.85
CA THR A 37 16.96 10.86 -2.26
C THR A 37 15.59 11.43 -1.88
N PRO A 38 15.47 12.76 -1.70
CA PRO A 38 14.19 13.40 -1.41
C PRO A 38 13.33 13.54 -2.68
N HIS A 39 12.04 13.23 -2.56
CA HIS A 39 11.02 13.46 -3.59
C HIS A 39 10.00 14.48 -3.09
N ALA A 40 9.94 15.66 -3.71
CA ALA A 40 9.07 16.74 -3.24
C ALA A 40 7.62 16.58 -3.69
N GLU A 41 7.38 15.97 -4.85
CA GLU A 41 6.05 15.89 -5.45
C GLU A 41 5.35 14.57 -5.14
N TYR A 42 4.09 14.61 -4.74
CA TYR A 42 3.30 13.40 -4.64
C TYR A 42 2.96 12.84 -6.02
N SER A 43 3.17 11.54 -6.21
CA SER A 43 2.72 10.79 -7.37
C SER A 43 2.50 9.32 -7.02
N SER A 44 1.77 8.61 -7.89
CA SER A 44 1.57 7.17 -7.79
C SER A 44 1.37 6.53 -9.16
N SER A 45 2.28 5.66 -9.55
CA SER A 45 2.21 4.88 -10.80
C SER A 45 1.17 3.75 -10.76
N VAL A 46 0.65 3.40 -9.58
CA VAL A 46 -0.44 2.42 -9.44
C VAL A 46 -1.80 3.06 -9.14
N GLY A 47 -1.86 4.40 -9.09
CA GLY A 47 -3.10 5.15 -8.90
C GLY A 47 -3.60 5.18 -7.46
N VAL A 48 -2.72 5.13 -6.46
CA VAL A 48 -3.09 5.45 -5.07
C VAL A 48 -3.46 6.92 -4.97
N LEU A 49 -4.49 7.21 -4.17
CA LEU A 49 -5.07 8.54 -4.05
C LEU A 49 -4.41 9.32 -2.90
N GLY A 50 -3.70 10.39 -3.23
CA GLY A 50 -2.97 11.25 -2.28
C GLY A 50 -3.88 11.89 -1.23
N CYS A 51 -5.12 12.22 -1.58
CA CYS A 51 -6.09 12.78 -0.64
C CYS A 51 -6.62 11.75 0.40
N LYS A 52 -6.15 10.51 0.35
CA LYS A 52 -6.56 9.41 1.23
C LYS A 52 -5.39 8.77 1.98
N VAL A 53 -4.15 9.18 1.71
CA VAL A 53 -2.94 8.66 2.36
C VAL A 53 -2.08 9.82 2.88
N ASP A 54 -1.11 9.51 3.73
CA ASP A 54 -0.09 10.49 4.13
C ASP A 54 0.95 10.64 3.02
N THR A 55 0.90 11.76 2.28
CA THR A 55 1.82 12.04 1.17
C THR A 55 3.25 12.31 1.62
N ASN A 56 3.47 12.54 2.92
CA ASN A 56 4.80 12.66 3.52
C ASN A 56 5.43 11.31 3.89
N ARG A 57 4.74 10.19 3.64
CA ARG A 57 5.19 8.84 4.01
C ARG A 57 5.17 7.87 2.82
N ILE A 58 5.67 8.33 1.66
CA ILE A 58 5.68 7.58 0.40
C ILE A 58 7.11 7.18 0.01
N ALA A 59 7.25 6.02 -0.61
CA ALA A 59 8.47 5.54 -1.25
C ALA A 59 8.25 5.34 -2.76
N TYR A 60 9.23 5.80 -3.54
CA TYR A 60 9.30 5.83 -5.00
C TYR A 60 10.51 5.01 -5.43
N TRP A 61 10.33 3.71 -5.62
CA TRP A 61 11.44 2.77 -5.84
C TRP A 61 11.79 2.64 -7.32
N PRO A 62 12.98 2.14 -7.69
CA PRO A 62 13.36 2.04 -9.11
C PRO A 62 12.61 0.93 -9.85
N LEU A 63 12.02 0.00 -9.11
CA LEU A 63 11.29 -1.15 -9.65
C LEU A 63 9.78 -0.94 -9.51
N ASP A 64 9.03 -1.53 -10.44
CA ASP A 64 7.57 -1.50 -10.42
C ASP A 64 7.00 -1.95 -9.06
N VAL A 65 5.85 -1.39 -8.71
CA VAL A 65 5.15 -1.69 -7.45
C VAL A 65 4.49 -3.07 -7.57
N GLY A 66 4.80 -3.96 -6.63
CA GLY A 66 4.24 -5.31 -6.57
C GLY A 66 2.85 -5.35 -5.92
N CYS A 67 2.24 -6.54 -5.91
CA CYS A 67 0.96 -6.80 -5.24
C CYS A 67 1.11 -7.14 -3.74
N ASP A 68 2.35 -7.32 -3.31
CA ASP A 68 2.82 -7.47 -1.94
C ASP A 68 4.02 -6.54 -1.73
N GLY A 69 4.46 -6.40 -0.47
CA GLY A 69 5.66 -5.62 -0.16
C GLY A 69 5.53 -4.12 -0.41
N ILE A 70 4.29 -3.61 -0.33
CA ILE A 70 3.98 -2.17 -0.45
C ILE A 70 4.33 -1.39 0.83
N CYS A 71 4.72 -2.08 1.91
CA CYS A 71 5.19 -1.45 3.14
C CYS A 71 6.69 -1.63 3.28
N VAL A 72 7.39 -0.51 3.44
CA VAL A 72 8.85 -0.49 3.58
C VAL A 72 9.21 0.27 4.84
N LYS A 73 10.05 -0.32 5.67
CA LYS A 73 10.72 0.37 6.76
C LYS A 73 12.04 0.93 6.24
N VAL A 74 12.25 2.23 6.35
CA VAL A 74 13.54 2.88 6.05
C VAL A 74 14.14 3.36 7.36
N SER A 75 15.44 3.11 7.55
CA SER A 75 16.14 3.45 8.79
C SER A 75 17.50 4.10 8.53
N ASN A 76 17.81 5.11 9.33
CA ASN A 76 19.07 5.83 9.33
C ASN A 76 19.44 6.28 10.77
N GLU A 77 20.65 5.96 11.22
CA GLU A 77 21.19 6.41 12.52
C GLU A 77 20.21 6.26 13.72
N GLY A 78 19.55 5.10 13.82
CA GLY A 78 18.59 4.81 14.91
C GLY A 78 17.18 5.36 14.72
N ARG A 79 16.96 6.23 13.71
CA ARG A 79 15.63 6.69 13.29
C ARG A 79 15.06 5.74 12.25
N PHE A 80 13.74 5.60 12.23
CA PHE A 80 13.06 4.85 11.18
C PHE A 80 11.67 5.43 10.90
N LEU A 81 11.20 5.17 9.67
CA LEU A 81 9.83 5.42 9.24
C LEU A 81 9.32 4.19 8.48
N HIS A 82 8.03 3.93 8.61
CA HIS A 82 7.30 3.08 7.68
C HIS A 82 6.77 3.95 6.54
N LEU A 83 6.90 3.48 5.31
CA LEU A 83 6.54 4.20 4.09
C LEU A 83 5.74 3.29 3.17
N LEU A 84 4.77 3.89 2.48
CA LEU A 84 4.03 3.21 1.41
C LEU A 84 4.81 3.28 0.10
N ARG A 85 5.24 2.12 -0.40
CA ARG A 85 5.84 1.97 -1.72
C ARG A 85 4.72 1.84 -2.75
N ILE A 86 4.33 2.96 -3.34
CA ILE A 86 3.19 3.08 -4.26
C ILE A 86 3.55 3.80 -5.56
N ASP A 87 4.83 4.10 -5.75
CA ASP A 87 5.30 4.70 -6.97
C ASP A 87 6.69 4.20 -7.38
N LYS A 88 7.09 4.56 -8.60
CA LYS A 88 8.41 4.34 -9.13
C LYS A 88 9.10 5.65 -9.52
N SER A 89 10.39 5.71 -9.26
CA SER A 89 11.26 6.89 -9.43
C SER A 89 11.96 7.00 -10.80
N GLY A 90 11.73 6.05 -11.71
CA GLY A 90 12.49 5.98 -12.97
C GLY A 90 13.98 5.57 -12.82
N GLY A 91 14.41 5.14 -11.62
CA GLY A 91 15.74 4.55 -11.42
C GLY A 91 16.42 4.85 -10.07
N ALA A 92 15.88 5.76 -9.27
CA ALA A 92 16.41 6.11 -7.95
C ALA A 92 15.68 5.39 -6.80
N TYR A 93 16.16 5.52 -5.58
CA TYR A 93 15.38 5.17 -4.39
C TYR A 93 14.95 6.49 -3.76
N ASP A 94 13.76 6.99 -4.07
CA ASP A 94 13.29 8.24 -3.47
C ASP A 94 12.22 8.00 -2.42
N ILE A 95 12.15 8.89 -1.44
CA ILE A 95 11.06 8.93 -0.46
C ILE A 95 10.54 10.36 -0.36
N SER A 96 9.32 10.55 0.13
CA SER A 96 8.76 11.89 0.34
C SER A 96 9.76 12.80 1.06
N TYR A 97 9.82 14.06 0.64
CA TYR A 97 10.83 15.00 1.13
C TYR A 97 10.86 15.10 2.66
N ASP A 98 9.69 15.14 3.31
CA ASP A 98 9.60 15.12 4.78
C ASP A 98 10.24 13.86 5.40
N ALA A 99 9.96 12.68 4.84
CA ALA A 99 10.52 11.43 5.33
C ALA A 99 12.04 11.41 5.19
N TRP A 100 12.56 11.88 4.05
CA TRP A 100 14.01 12.01 3.83
C TRP A 100 14.64 12.99 4.82
N ASN A 101 14.00 14.14 5.05
CA ASN A 101 14.49 15.16 5.98
C ASN A 101 14.54 14.64 7.42
N PHE A 102 13.47 13.97 7.87
CA PHE A 102 13.40 13.39 9.20
C PHE A 102 14.46 12.29 9.39
N LEU A 103 14.57 11.37 8.43
CA LEU A 103 15.54 10.28 8.51
C LEU A 103 16.99 10.76 8.42
N GLY A 104 17.26 11.79 7.61
CA GLY A 104 18.60 12.38 7.49
C GLY A 104 18.98 13.23 8.69
N PHE A 105 18.10 14.11 9.14
CA PHE A 105 18.45 15.24 10.01
C PHE A 105 17.62 15.34 11.30
N GLY A 106 16.51 14.60 11.40
CA GLY A 106 15.79 14.39 12.66
C GLY A 106 14.64 15.36 12.88
N ALA A 107 14.36 16.20 11.88
CA ALA A 107 13.29 17.17 11.88
C ALA A 107 12.42 17.03 10.63
N SER A 108 11.17 17.47 10.71
CA SER A 108 10.30 17.59 9.54
C SER A 108 10.90 18.57 8.53
N ALA A 109 10.65 18.35 7.24
CA ALA A 109 11.02 19.31 6.20
C ALA A 109 10.23 20.64 6.32
N ILE A 110 9.10 20.65 7.03
CA ILE A 110 8.33 21.87 7.31
C ILE A 110 9.08 22.76 8.32
N ASP A 111 9.64 22.13 9.36
CA ASP A 111 10.23 22.85 10.50
C ASP A 111 11.69 23.26 10.24
N ASP A 112 12.47 22.37 9.64
CA ASP A 112 13.90 22.57 9.37
C ASP A 112 14.27 21.95 8.00
N PRO A 113 13.91 22.62 6.90
CA PRO A 113 14.12 22.10 5.55
C PRO A 113 15.61 22.00 5.21
N GLN A 114 16.06 20.79 4.90
CA GLN A 114 17.41 20.51 4.45
C GLN A 114 17.45 20.29 2.95
N THR A 115 18.54 20.68 2.31
CA THR A 115 18.80 20.39 0.89
C THR A 115 19.94 19.40 0.77
N GLY A 116 19.86 18.46 -0.15
CA GLY A 116 20.92 17.49 -0.41
C GLY A 116 20.55 16.48 -1.49
N GLY A 117 21.22 15.33 -1.44
CA GLY A 117 20.99 14.23 -2.36
C GLY A 117 20.94 12.89 -1.63
N GLY A 118 21.48 11.85 -2.25
CA GLY A 118 21.44 10.50 -1.71
C GLY A 118 22.13 10.37 -0.35
N ILE A 119 21.38 9.95 0.67
CA ILE A 119 21.94 9.50 1.96
C ILE A 119 21.90 7.97 1.96
N GLN A 120 23.02 7.33 2.30
CA GLN A 120 23.02 5.87 2.41
C GLN A 120 22.17 5.44 3.62
N MET A 121 21.03 4.82 3.36
CA MET A 121 20.11 4.34 4.40
C MET A 121 19.84 2.85 4.20
N SER A 122 19.38 2.19 5.27
CA SER A 122 18.90 0.81 5.19
C SER A 122 17.39 0.79 4.94
N TYR A 123 16.92 -0.18 4.17
CA TYR A 123 15.49 -0.43 4.00
C TYR A 123 15.17 -1.92 4.19
N GLU A 124 13.93 -2.19 4.59
CA GLU A 124 13.38 -3.53 4.75
C GLU A 124 11.93 -3.53 4.24
N ILE A 125 11.61 -4.45 3.33
CA ILE A 125 10.22 -4.74 2.98
C ILE A 125 9.61 -5.52 4.16
N VAL A 126 8.62 -4.93 4.81
CA VAL A 126 7.98 -5.48 6.01
C VAL A 126 6.52 -5.85 5.72
N ASP A 127 5.89 -6.53 6.67
CA ASP A 127 4.47 -6.86 6.55
C ASP A 127 3.61 -5.60 6.46
N THR A 128 2.59 -5.61 5.60
CA THR A 128 1.74 -4.43 5.37
C THR A 128 1.01 -3.95 6.63
N SER A 129 0.83 -4.82 7.64
CA SER A 129 0.27 -4.43 8.93
C SER A 129 1.09 -3.33 9.66
N GLU A 130 2.40 -3.25 9.43
CA GLU A 130 3.25 -2.18 9.98
C GLU A 130 2.91 -0.80 9.37
N CYS A 131 2.42 -0.78 8.13
CA CYS A 131 1.95 0.43 7.45
C CYS A 131 0.44 0.67 7.60
N ARG A 132 -0.28 -0.06 8.47
CA ARG A 132 -1.74 0.06 8.58
C ARG A 132 -2.21 1.49 8.87
N HIS A 133 -1.41 2.26 9.60
CA HIS A 133 -1.67 3.67 9.90
C HIS A 133 -1.56 4.61 8.68
N LEU A 134 -0.94 4.16 7.59
CA LEU A 134 -0.83 4.89 6.33
C LEU A 134 -1.94 4.51 5.33
N LEU A 135 -2.72 3.46 5.63
CA LEU A 135 -3.80 2.97 4.78
C LEU A 135 -5.11 3.67 5.09
N HIS A 136 -5.91 3.88 4.05
CA HIS A 136 -7.23 4.49 4.20
C HIS A 136 -8.26 3.43 4.59
N GLU A 137 -8.81 3.54 5.79
CA GLU A 137 -9.74 2.55 6.35
C GLU A 137 -9.15 1.11 6.35
N GLY A 138 -7.81 1.01 6.47
CA GLY A 138 -7.09 -0.26 6.42
C GLY A 138 -6.97 -0.89 5.02
N LYS A 139 -7.34 -0.17 3.96
CA LYS A 139 -7.24 -0.60 2.57
C LYS A 139 -6.37 0.35 1.75
N LEU A 140 -5.85 -0.13 0.62
CA LEU A 140 -5.16 0.69 -0.36
C LEU A 140 -6.20 1.47 -1.21
N PRO A 141 -6.27 2.81 -1.12
CA PRO A 141 -7.26 3.59 -1.84
C PRO A 141 -6.78 3.85 -3.28
N LEU A 142 -7.46 3.26 -4.26
CA LEU A 142 -7.05 3.31 -5.66
C LEU A 142 -8.08 4.06 -6.52
N SER A 143 -7.61 4.77 -7.55
CA SER A 143 -8.45 5.37 -8.59
C SER A 143 -9.18 4.31 -9.39
N ALA A 144 -10.51 4.32 -9.40
CA ALA A 144 -11.33 3.39 -10.19
C ALA A 144 -11.06 3.54 -11.70
N ALA A 145 -10.86 4.76 -12.18
CA ALA A 145 -10.65 5.02 -13.60
C ALA A 145 -9.22 4.67 -14.06
N ASN A 146 -8.20 4.84 -13.21
CA ASN A 146 -6.80 4.84 -13.63
C ASN A 146 -5.89 3.81 -12.94
N SER A 147 -6.40 2.93 -12.08
CA SER A 147 -5.60 1.86 -11.43
C SER A 147 -5.83 0.44 -12.00
N MET A 148 -6.71 0.29 -13.00
CA MET A 148 -7.25 -1.02 -13.38
C MET A 148 -6.21 -2.03 -13.88
N ASN A 149 -5.12 -1.58 -14.51
CA ASN A 149 -4.02 -2.46 -14.90
C ASN A 149 -3.35 -3.11 -13.67
N TYR A 150 -3.10 -2.32 -12.63
CA TYR A 150 -2.52 -2.81 -11.38
C TYR A 150 -3.50 -3.74 -10.64
N VAL A 151 -4.76 -3.33 -10.51
CA VAL A 151 -5.80 -4.15 -9.87
C VAL A 151 -5.99 -5.49 -10.58
N SER A 152 -6.05 -5.49 -11.90
CA SER A 152 -6.17 -6.73 -12.69
C SER A 152 -4.93 -7.62 -12.52
N SER A 153 -3.72 -7.04 -12.48
CA SER A 153 -2.48 -7.80 -12.29
C SER A 153 -2.34 -8.37 -10.88
N CYS A 154 -2.90 -7.71 -9.86
CA CYS A 154 -2.93 -8.26 -8.51
C CYS A 154 -4.05 -9.26 -8.32
N SER A 155 -5.19 -9.07 -8.99
CA SER A 155 -6.31 -10.03 -8.93
C SER A 155 -5.95 -11.40 -9.53
N SER A 156 -4.99 -11.47 -10.45
CA SER A 156 -4.42 -12.74 -10.92
C SER A 156 -3.47 -13.42 -9.91
N GLN A 157 -3.15 -12.73 -8.81
CA GLN A 157 -2.41 -13.21 -7.65
C GLN A 157 -3.32 -13.13 -6.41
N PRO A 158 -4.37 -13.97 -6.32
CA PRO A 158 -5.47 -13.80 -5.34
C PRO A 158 -5.04 -13.91 -3.87
N THR A 159 -3.85 -14.46 -3.61
CA THR A 159 -3.26 -14.55 -2.27
C THR A 159 -2.44 -13.32 -1.87
N SER A 160 -2.17 -12.41 -2.81
CA SER A 160 -1.44 -11.18 -2.53
C SER A 160 -2.25 -10.23 -1.65
N TRP A 161 -1.56 -9.44 -0.84
CA TRP A 161 -2.20 -8.52 0.09
C TRP A 161 -3.08 -7.51 -0.65
N VAL A 162 -2.59 -6.93 -1.74
CA VAL A 162 -3.33 -5.91 -2.51
C VAL A 162 -4.60 -6.49 -3.10
N ALA A 163 -4.58 -7.70 -3.66
CA ALA A 163 -5.78 -8.35 -4.21
C ALA A 163 -6.91 -8.48 -3.19
N GLN A 164 -6.58 -8.60 -1.91
CA GLN A 164 -7.51 -8.78 -0.81
C GLN A 164 -7.88 -7.46 -0.11
N ASN A 165 -7.07 -6.40 -0.26
CA ASN A 165 -7.11 -5.22 0.61
C ASN A 165 -7.04 -3.89 -0.15
N TYR A 166 -7.68 -3.77 -1.31
CA TYR A 166 -7.88 -2.49 -2.00
C TYR A 166 -9.31 -1.97 -1.88
N GLN A 167 -9.48 -0.67 -2.12
CA GLN A 167 -10.77 -0.03 -2.32
C GLN A 167 -10.68 0.92 -3.51
N LEU A 168 -11.58 0.78 -4.47
CA LEU A 168 -11.70 1.71 -5.59
C LEU A 168 -12.56 2.92 -5.21
N TYR A 169 -12.13 4.09 -5.67
CA TYR A 169 -12.89 5.33 -5.56
C TYR A 169 -13.05 5.98 -6.93
N ASN A 170 -14.18 6.65 -7.17
CA ASN A 170 -14.45 7.36 -8.43
C ASN A 170 -13.70 8.70 -8.54
N ILE A 171 -12.41 8.69 -8.17
CA ILE A 171 -11.48 9.82 -8.28
C ILE A 171 -10.51 9.48 -9.41
N ASN A 172 -10.34 10.41 -10.34
CA ASN A 172 -9.69 10.14 -11.62
C ASN A 172 -8.17 10.19 -11.49
N ASP A 173 -7.62 11.14 -10.75
CA ASP A 173 -6.17 11.33 -10.68
C ASP A 173 -5.63 11.09 -9.28
N ALA A 174 -4.35 10.68 -9.19
CA ALA A 174 -3.68 10.40 -7.93
C ALA A 174 -3.63 11.63 -7.00
N VAL A 175 -3.65 12.85 -7.57
CA VAL A 175 -3.62 14.10 -6.82
C VAL A 175 -5.03 14.64 -6.51
N CYS A 176 -6.07 13.83 -6.74
CA CYS A 176 -7.47 14.08 -6.40
C CYS A 176 -8.06 15.42 -6.89
N LYS A 177 -7.74 15.85 -8.11
CA LYS A 177 -8.30 17.07 -8.73
C LYS A 177 -9.66 16.85 -9.38
N TYR A 178 -9.94 15.64 -9.86
CA TYR A 178 -11.15 15.34 -10.61
C TYR A 178 -11.81 14.05 -10.13
N GLY A 179 -13.14 14.03 -10.06
CA GLY A 179 -13.93 12.88 -9.67
C GLY A 179 -15.05 13.17 -8.70
N VAL A 180 -15.51 12.10 -8.06
CA VAL A 180 -16.45 12.10 -6.94
C VAL A 180 -15.88 11.18 -5.87
N ASP A 181 -15.83 11.64 -4.62
CA ASP A 181 -15.36 10.80 -3.50
C ASP A 181 -16.43 9.78 -3.09
N GLU A 182 -16.56 8.72 -3.89
CA GLU A 182 -17.47 7.62 -3.69
C GLU A 182 -16.77 6.28 -3.94
N LYS A 183 -17.17 5.26 -3.19
CA LYS A 183 -16.63 3.91 -3.35
C LYS A 183 -17.23 3.23 -4.58
N CYS A 184 -16.38 2.60 -5.38
CA CYS A 184 -16.80 1.76 -6.49
C CYS A 184 -16.66 0.27 -6.13
N SER A 185 -17.45 -0.56 -6.80
CA SER A 185 -17.35 -2.02 -6.75
C SER A 185 -16.77 -2.55 -8.05
N LEU A 186 -16.10 -3.70 -8.00
CA LEU A 186 -15.53 -4.36 -9.16
C LEU A 186 -15.80 -5.86 -9.09
N ASP A 187 -16.25 -6.42 -10.20
CA ASP A 187 -16.32 -7.85 -10.42
C ASP A 187 -15.65 -8.17 -11.76
N LEU A 188 -14.38 -8.58 -11.68
CA LEU A 188 -13.55 -8.92 -12.84
C LEU A 188 -14.06 -10.14 -13.61
N THR A 189 -14.98 -10.93 -13.05
CA THR A 189 -15.63 -12.03 -13.79
C THR A 189 -16.70 -11.52 -14.76
N ILE A 190 -17.19 -10.30 -14.53
CA ILE A 190 -18.24 -9.65 -15.34
C ILE A 190 -17.64 -8.57 -16.24
N SER A 191 -16.76 -7.72 -15.70
CA SER A 191 -16.21 -6.57 -16.42
C SER A 191 -14.88 -6.09 -15.84
N ASN A 192 -14.03 -5.54 -16.70
CA ASN A 192 -12.83 -4.81 -16.29
C ASN A 192 -13.13 -3.35 -15.89
N GLN A 193 -14.38 -2.91 -15.94
CA GLN A 193 -14.81 -1.56 -15.54
C GLN A 193 -15.47 -1.59 -14.16
N PRO A 194 -14.97 -0.80 -13.20
CA PRO A 194 -15.64 -0.63 -11.91
C PRO A 194 -17.02 0.01 -12.06
N ARG A 195 -17.94 -0.38 -11.17
CA ARG A 195 -19.27 0.22 -11.02
C ARG A 195 -19.24 1.21 -9.86
N CYS A 196 -19.44 2.48 -10.19
CA CYS A 196 -19.53 3.57 -9.22
C CYS A 196 -20.99 4.07 -9.12
N PRO A 197 -21.43 4.65 -7.99
CA PRO A 197 -22.77 5.21 -7.85
C PRO A 197 -23.06 6.32 -8.87
N SER A 198 -22.09 7.21 -9.11
CA SER A 198 -22.08 8.07 -10.29
C SER A 198 -21.36 7.40 -11.46
N VAL A 199 -21.47 7.96 -12.66
CA VAL A 199 -20.79 7.42 -13.84
C VAL A 199 -19.28 7.35 -13.58
N LEU A 200 -18.66 6.21 -13.88
CA LEU A 200 -17.21 6.01 -13.76
C LEU A 200 -16.47 7.08 -14.57
N GLY A 201 -15.40 7.65 -13.99
CA GLY A 201 -14.57 8.62 -14.69
C GLY A 201 -15.18 10.02 -14.76
N ASN A 202 -16.04 10.36 -13.80
CA ASN A 202 -16.73 11.65 -13.76
C ASN A 202 -15.70 12.80 -13.70
N PRO A 203 -15.72 13.79 -14.62
CA PRO A 203 -14.70 14.83 -14.68
C PRO A 203 -14.97 16.03 -13.74
N LEU A 204 -15.89 15.90 -12.77
CA LEU A 204 -16.19 16.96 -11.81
C LEU A 204 -14.92 17.42 -11.08
N GLN A 205 -14.70 18.72 -11.02
CA GLN A 205 -13.59 19.28 -10.27
C GLN A 205 -13.82 19.10 -8.76
N MET A 206 -12.78 18.63 -8.08
CA MET A 206 -12.74 18.47 -6.63
C MET A 206 -11.81 19.51 -6.02
N GLU A 207 -12.08 19.90 -4.79
CA GLU A 207 -11.09 20.59 -3.96
C GLU A 207 -10.03 19.57 -3.54
N SER A 208 -8.89 19.57 -4.25
CA SER A 208 -7.77 18.70 -3.87
C SER A 208 -7.21 19.15 -2.52
N ARG A 209 -6.96 18.16 -1.66
CA ARG A 209 -6.29 18.34 -0.36
C ARG A 209 -4.87 17.76 -0.38
N VAL A 210 -4.36 17.48 -1.57
CA VAL A 210 -3.01 16.94 -1.74
C VAL A 210 -2.05 18.11 -1.71
N GLU A 211 -1.09 18.03 -0.80
CA GLU A 211 -0.09 19.05 -0.57
C GLU A 211 1.30 18.42 -0.66
N ASN A 212 2.25 19.22 -1.17
CA ASN A 212 3.66 18.93 -1.18
C ASN A 212 4.38 19.90 -0.24
N ILE A 213 5.61 19.55 0.15
CA ILE A 213 6.53 20.50 0.78
C ILE A 213 7.51 20.95 -0.28
N ALA A 214 7.50 22.24 -0.60
CA ALA A 214 8.41 22.83 -1.58
C ALA A 214 9.86 22.65 -1.12
N TYR A 215 10.64 22.01 -1.99
CA TYR A 215 11.99 21.55 -1.66
C TYR A 215 12.89 22.67 -1.16
N GLY A 216 13.54 22.47 -0.01
CA GLY A 216 14.46 23.42 0.60
C GLY A 216 13.82 24.63 1.26
N THR A 217 12.48 24.74 1.29
CA THR A 217 11.78 25.93 1.81
C THR A 217 10.92 25.66 3.04
N GLY A 218 10.41 24.44 3.19
CA GLY A 218 9.42 24.09 4.21
C GLY A 218 8.01 24.59 3.91
N GLU A 219 7.80 25.29 2.79
CA GLU A 219 6.49 25.81 2.39
C GLU A 219 5.58 24.67 1.91
N ILE A 220 4.35 24.64 2.43
CA ILE A 220 3.30 23.73 1.97
C ILE A 220 2.67 24.31 0.70
N VAL A 221 2.72 23.55 -0.39
CA VAL A 221 2.19 23.97 -1.70
C VAL A 221 1.15 22.98 -2.21
N PRO A 222 0.03 23.45 -2.78
CA PRO A 222 -0.94 22.55 -3.39
C PRO A 222 -0.35 21.88 -4.64
N VAL A 223 -0.76 20.64 -4.89
CA VAL A 223 -0.36 19.89 -6.11
C VAL A 223 -1.18 20.29 -7.31
#